data_AF-A0A2N5P100-F1
#
_entry.id   AF-A0A2N5P100-F1
#
_cell.length_a   1.000
_cell.length_b   1.000
_cell.length_c   1.000
_cell.angle_alpha   90.00
_cell.angle_beta   90.00
_cell.angle_gamma   90.00
#
_symmetry.space_group_name_H-M   'P 1'
#
loop_
_entity.id
_entity.type
_entity.pdbx_description
1 polymer ?
#
loop_
_entity_poly.entity_id
_entity_poly.type
_entity_poly.pdbx_seq_one_letter_code
_entity_poly.pdbx_strand_id
1 'polypeptide(L)'
;MNNIYELGSKLCELLSTLKKNREYVPLEILQTQYRVPYETLKKQIGDTATAFVKEITLSKLMINPDVSLEEQISVIQQAITTSGMLKEMSYTLSKLYDVELLHRQALKLRTYIEDALYPYIALQDCLVVDMERIEDTPIIYNTITQKVYENGQWSKQDLDLHGKLLIYVKSSPPMPAATEQINNGF
;
A
#
# COMPACT_ATOMS: atom_id res chain seq x y z
N MET A 1 14.01 7.25 -4.80
CA MET A 1 13.59 8.39 -3.95
C MET A 1 13.09 9.58 -4.77
N ASN A 2 13.61 9.85 -5.99
CA ASN A 2 13.21 11.02 -6.78
C ASN A 2 11.73 11.06 -7.25
N ASN A 3 11.13 9.92 -7.56
CA ASN A 3 9.78 9.88 -8.17
C ASN A 3 8.66 10.46 -7.27
N ILE A 4 8.68 10.18 -5.96
CA ILE A 4 7.64 10.67 -5.02
C ILE A 4 7.68 12.20 -4.92
N TYR A 5 8.88 12.78 -4.81
CA TYR A 5 9.05 14.24 -4.70
C TYR A 5 8.65 14.95 -5.99
N GLU A 6 9.02 14.40 -7.16
CA GLU A 6 8.63 14.93 -8.46
C GLU A 6 7.11 14.90 -8.66
N LEU A 7 6.48 13.75 -8.37
CA LEU A 7 5.02 13.61 -8.44
C LEU A 7 4.30 14.53 -7.45
N GLY A 8 4.81 14.65 -6.23
CA GLY A 8 4.27 15.54 -5.19
C GLY A 8 4.35 17.01 -5.60
N SER A 9 5.50 17.47 -6.09
CA SER A 9 5.69 18.84 -6.57
C SER A 9 4.77 19.16 -7.75
N LYS A 10 4.70 18.27 -8.74
CA LYS A 10 3.79 18.41 -9.88
C LYS A 10 2.33 18.47 -9.44
N LEU A 11 1.94 17.65 -8.48
CA LEU A 11 0.58 17.64 -7.95
C LEU A 11 0.26 18.96 -7.22
N CYS A 12 1.20 19.52 -6.46
CA CYS A 12 1.05 20.85 -5.83
C CYS A 12 0.78 21.94 -6.86
N GLU A 13 1.52 21.96 -7.97
CA GLU A 13 1.34 22.95 -9.05
C GLU A 13 -0.05 22.82 -9.71
N LEU A 14 -0.47 21.60 -10.03
CA LEU A 14 -1.76 21.33 -10.66
C LEU A 14 -2.93 21.70 -9.73
N LEU A 15 -2.84 21.33 -8.44
CA LEU A 15 -3.86 21.67 -7.45
C LEU A 15 -3.92 23.18 -7.18
N SER A 16 -2.78 23.87 -7.16
CA SER A 16 -2.73 25.33 -7.05
C SER A 16 -3.43 26.01 -8.23
N THR A 17 -3.24 25.48 -9.44
CA THR A 17 -3.93 25.96 -10.65
C THR A 17 -5.44 25.71 -10.54
N LEU A 18 -5.85 24.51 -10.12
CA LEU A 18 -7.27 24.17 -9.96
C LEU A 18 -7.97 25.06 -8.91
N LYS A 19 -7.27 25.34 -7.79
CA LYS A 19 -7.76 26.21 -6.73
C LYS A 19 -8.01 27.62 -7.26
N LYS A 20 -7.01 28.23 -7.90
CA LYS A 20 -7.14 29.57 -8.53
C LYS A 20 -8.29 29.60 -9.55
N ASN A 21 -8.39 28.60 -10.42
CA ASN A 21 -9.48 28.54 -11.40
C ASN A 21 -10.85 28.62 -10.73
N ARG A 22 -11.07 27.90 -9.62
CA ARG A 22 -12.35 27.89 -8.90
C ARG A 22 -12.60 29.14 -8.04
N GLU A 23 -11.54 29.82 -7.62
CA GLU A 23 -11.64 31.08 -6.87
C GLU A 23 -11.97 32.28 -7.77
N TYR A 24 -11.41 32.30 -8.99
CA TYR A 24 -11.52 33.47 -9.89
C TYR A 24 -12.52 33.30 -11.03
N VAL A 25 -12.96 32.08 -11.35
CA VAL A 25 -13.86 31.80 -12.47
C VAL A 25 -15.09 31.04 -11.98
N PRO A 26 -16.32 31.53 -12.26
CA PRO A 26 -17.55 30.82 -11.93
C PRO A 26 -17.55 29.40 -12.52
N LEU A 27 -18.08 28.44 -11.75
CA LEU A 27 -18.08 27.03 -12.14
C LEU A 27 -18.77 26.80 -13.50
N GLU A 28 -19.85 27.52 -13.78
CA GLU A 28 -20.56 27.45 -15.06
C GLU A 28 -19.65 27.81 -16.24
N ILE A 29 -18.84 28.86 -16.10
CA ILE A 29 -17.89 29.28 -17.13
C ILE A 29 -16.75 28.26 -17.30
N LEU A 30 -16.27 27.68 -16.19
CA LEU A 30 -15.29 26.58 -16.22
C LEU A 30 -15.84 25.33 -16.94
N GLN A 31 -17.13 25.03 -16.77
CA GLN A 31 -17.78 23.85 -17.33
C GLN A 31 -18.32 24.05 -18.76
N THR A 32 -18.42 25.29 -19.23
CA THR A 32 -18.92 25.62 -20.58
C THR A 32 -17.80 26.14 -21.47
N GLN A 33 -17.36 27.38 -21.28
CA GLN A 33 -16.39 28.07 -22.12
C GLN A 33 -14.99 27.48 -21.98
N TYR A 34 -14.57 27.14 -20.76
CA TYR A 34 -13.26 26.54 -20.47
C TYR A 34 -13.32 25.02 -20.23
N ARG A 35 -14.38 24.35 -20.70
CA ARG A 35 -14.64 22.92 -20.41
C ARG A 35 -13.43 22.03 -20.70
N VAL A 36 -12.84 22.17 -21.88
CA VAL A 36 -11.72 21.33 -22.33
C VAL A 36 -10.51 21.48 -21.40
N PRO A 37 -9.90 22.68 -21.22
CA PRO A 37 -8.75 22.83 -20.34
C PRO A 37 -9.07 22.48 -18.87
N TYR A 38 -10.30 22.74 -18.40
CA TYR A 38 -10.70 22.39 -17.03
C TYR A 38 -10.76 20.87 -16.81
N GLU A 39 -11.37 20.11 -17.73
CA GLU A 39 -11.41 18.65 -17.62
C GLU A 39 -10.03 18.02 -17.87
N THR A 40 -9.20 18.59 -18.76
CA THR A 40 -7.81 18.16 -18.92
C THR A 40 -7.02 18.33 -17.62
N LEU A 41 -7.15 19.48 -16.94
CA LEU A 41 -6.51 19.70 -15.65
C LEU A 41 -6.96 18.70 -14.59
N LYS A 42 -8.28 18.44 -14.48
CA LYS A 42 -8.82 17.43 -13.55
C LYS A 42 -8.27 16.04 -13.84
N LYS A 43 -8.17 15.66 -15.12
CA LYS A 43 -7.58 14.38 -15.52
C LYS A 43 -6.11 14.30 -15.13
N GLN A 44 -5.32 15.33 -15.41
CA GLN A 44 -3.90 15.37 -15.03
C GLN A 44 -3.71 15.27 -13.51
N ILE A 45 -4.58 15.92 -12.73
CA ILE A 45 -4.58 15.78 -11.26
C ILE A 45 -4.88 14.34 -10.87
N GLY A 46 -5.93 13.72 -11.43
CA GLY A 46 -6.30 12.34 -11.16
C GLY A 46 -5.19 11.35 -11.49
N ASP A 47 -4.57 11.49 -12.68
CA ASP A 47 -3.48 10.64 -13.13
C ASP A 47 -2.23 10.81 -12.24
N THR A 48 -1.85 12.05 -11.93
CA THR A 48 -0.68 12.35 -11.08
C THR A 48 -0.90 11.90 -9.64
N ALA A 49 -2.09 12.13 -9.07
CA ALA A 49 -2.43 11.67 -7.73
C ALA A 49 -2.46 10.14 -7.65
N THR A 50 -2.98 9.46 -8.67
CA THR A 50 -2.96 7.99 -8.74
C THR A 50 -1.53 7.46 -8.76
N ALA A 51 -0.65 8.06 -9.56
CA ALA A 51 0.76 7.68 -9.60
C ALA A 51 1.46 7.93 -8.26
N PHE A 52 1.22 9.10 -7.65
CA PHE A 52 1.76 9.49 -6.35
C PHE A 52 1.34 8.52 -5.23
N VAL A 53 0.05 8.22 -5.12
CA VAL A 53 -0.48 7.29 -4.13
C VAL A 53 0.07 5.87 -4.36
N LYS A 54 0.08 5.38 -5.61
CA LYS A 54 0.62 4.05 -5.94
C LYS A 54 2.10 3.90 -5.56
N GLU A 55 2.92 4.92 -5.82
CA GLU A 55 4.33 4.89 -5.43
C GLU A 55 4.48 4.79 -3.90
N ILE A 56 3.63 5.45 -3.13
CA ILE A 56 3.67 5.36 -1.65
C ILE A 56 3.15 3.99 -1.18
N THR A 57 2.00 3.54 -1.70
CA THR A 57 1.30 2.36 -1.15
C THR A 57 1.88 1.03 -1.62
N LEU A 58 2.44 0.96 -2.83
CA LEU A 58 2.82 -0.32 -3.45
C LEU A 58 4.34 -0.49 -3.61
N SER A 59 5.12 0.59 -3.53
CA SER A 59 6.58 0.48 -3.69
C SER A 59 7.19 -0.38 -2.59
N LYS A 60 8.01 -1.36 -2.97
CA LYS A 60 8.66 -2.34 -2.07
C LYS A 60 7.69 -3.07 -1.12
N LEU A 61 6.44 -3.24 -1.53
CA LEU A 61 5.49 -4.05 -0.79
C LEU A 61 6.00 -5.50 -0.76
N MET A 62 5.99 -6.13 0.42
CA MET A 62 6.42 -7.52 0.55
C MET A 62 5.28 -8.43 0.13
N ILE A 63 5.60 -9.43 -0.69
CA ILE A 63 4.65 -10.40 -1.24
C ILE A 63 5.25 -11.78 -0.97
N ASN A 64 4.42 -12.73 -0.55
CA ASN A 64 4.87 -14.11 -0.37
C ASN A 64 4.96 -14.80 -1.74
N PRO A 65 6.15 -15.23 -2.20
CA PRO A 65 6.31 -15.88 -3.50
C PRO A 65 5.69 -17.29 -3.57
N ASP A 66 5.44 -17.92 -2.43
CA ASP A 66 4.90 -19.29 -2.35
C ASP A 66 3.36 -19.32 -2.35
N VAL A 67 2.71 -18.15 -2.41
CA VAL A 67 1.25 -18.00 -2.47
C VAL A 67 0.87 -17.36 -3.80
N SER A 68 -0.31 -17.72 -4.32
CA SER A 68 -0.86 -17.13 -5.56
C SER A 68 -0.83 -15.61 -5.51
N LEU A 69 -0.29 -15.00 -6.57
CA LEU A 69 -0.28 -13.55 -6.70
C LEU A 69 -1.72 -13.00 -6.83
N GLU A 70 -2.61 -13.72 -7.52
CA GLU A 70 -4.02 -13.31 -7.68
C GLU A 70 -4.75 -13.23 -6.34
N GLU A 71 -4.46 -14.17 -5.44
CA GLU A 71 -5.03 -14.18 -4.09
C GLU A 71 -4.57 -12.96 -3.29
N GLN A 72 -3.25 -12.68 -3.30
CA GLN A 72 -2.70 -11.52 -2.62
C GLN A 72 -3.19 -10.19 -3.25
N ILE A 73 -3.37 -10.12 -4.57
CA ILE A 73 -3.99 -8.97 -5.26
C ILE A 73 -5.43 -8.76 -4.77
N SER A 74 -6.22 -9.84 -4.66
CA SER A 74 -7.59 -9.77 -4.15
C SER A 74 -7.65 -9.19 -2.74
N VAL A 75 -6.76 -9.64 -1.86
CA VAL A 75 -6.64 -9.14 -0.49
C VAL A 75 -6.26 -7.66 -0.45
N ILE A 76 -5.32 -7.22 -1.29
CA ILE A 76 -4.94 -5.81 -1.42
C ILE A 76 -6.15 -4.97 -1.87
N GLN A 77 -6.89 -5.42 -2.88
CA GLN A 77 -8.08 -4.73 -3.39
C GLN A 77 -9.18 -4.64 -2.33
N GLN A 78 -9.37 -5.70 -1.54
CA GLN A 78 -10.32 -5.71 -0.44
C GLN A 78 -9.91 -4.72 0.67
N ALA A 79 -8.63 -4.69 1.05
CA ALA A 79 -8.10 -3.74 2.03
C ALA A 79 -8.30 -2.29 1.56
N ILE A 80 -8.00 -2.00 0.29
CA ILE A 80 -8.25 -0.68 -0.31
C ILE A 80 -9.72 -0.30 -0.23
N THR A 81 -10.62 -1.21 -0.63
CA THR A 81 -12.06 -0.96 -0.68
C THR A 81 -12.66 -0.73 0.71
N THR A 82 -12.31 -1.59 1.67
CA THR A 82 -12.85 -1.54 3.04
C THR A 82 -12.27 -0.40 3.88
N SER A 83 -11.06 0.05 3.59
CA SER A 83 -10.42 1.15 4.33
C SER A 83 -11.16 2.49 4.24
N GLY A 84 -11.98 2.70 3.20
CA GLY A 84 -12.62 3.99 2.92
C GLY A 84 -11.67 5.10 2.46
N MET A 85 -10.36 4.85 2.41
CA MET A 85 -9.33 5.87 2.18
C MET A 85 -9.45 6.58 0.83
N LEU A 86 -9.91 5.89 -0.23
CA LEU A 86 -10.10 6.51 -1.54
C LEU A 86 -11.09 7.68 -1.50
N LYS A 87 -12.14 7.58 -0.66
CA LYS A 87 -13.12 8.68 -0.48
C LYS A 87 -12.47 9.88 0.22
N GLU A 88 -11.69 9.61 1.27
CA GLU A 88 -11.00 10.68 2.00
C GLU A 88 -9.96 11.39 1.12
N MET A 89 -9.19 10.64 0.33
CA MET A 89 -8.21 11.20 -0.61
C MET A 89 -8.87 12.03 -1.70
N SER A 90 -10.00 11.56 -2.24
CA SER A 90 -10.80 12.30 -3.23
C SER A 90 -11.30 13.63 -2.65
N TYR A 91 -11.75 13.63 -1.39
CA TYR A 91 -12.12 14.85 -0.67
C TYR A 91 -10.93 15.80 -0.52
N THR A 92 -9.78 15.30 -0.05
CA THR A 92 -8.55 16.08 0.09
C THR A 92 -8.16 16.77 -1.22
N LEU A 93 -8.14 16.04 -2.33
CA LEU A 93 -7.79 16.57 -3.66
C LEU A 93 -8.79 17.62 -4.16
N SER A 94 -10.09 17.39 -3.93
CA SER A 94 -11.15 18.19 -4.54
C SER A 94 -11.58 19.41 -3.72
N LYS A 95 -11.31 19.42 -2.40
CA LYS A 95 -11.76 20.47 -1.46
C LYS A 95 -10.64 21.14 -0.69
N LEU A 96 -9.64 20.37 -0.26
CA LEU A 96 -8.58 20.89 0.62
C LEU A 96 -7.32 21.31 -0.17
N TYR A 97 -7.08 20.68 -1.32
CA TYR A 97 -5.90 20.93 -2.16
C TYR A 97 -4.58 20.68 -1.42
N ASP A 98 -4.58 19.73 -0.47
CA ASP A 98 -3.48 19.49 0.46
C ASP A 98 -2.74 18.19 0.11
N VAL A 99 -1.54 18.32 -0.46
CA VAL A 99 -0.69 17.19 -0.86
C VAL A 99 -0.04 16.52 0.34
N GLU A 100 0.22 17.24 1.43
CA GLU A 100 0.82 16.67 2.64
C GLU A 100 -0.20 15.79 3.38
N LEU A 101 -1.46 16.23 3.48
CA LEU A 101 -2.54 15.40 3.96
C LEU A 101 -2.74 14.17 3.06
N LEU A 102 -2.72 14.32 1.74
CA LEU A 102 -2.81 13.20 0.80
C LEU A 102 -1.68 12.18 1.03
N HIS A 103 -0.44 12.64 1.25
CA HIS A 103 0.70 11.79 1.55
C HIS A 103 0.49 10.97 2.83
N ARG A 104 0.02 11.62 3.91
CA ARG A 104 -0.31 10.93 5.17
C ARG A 104 -1.43 9.91 5.00
N GLN A 105 -2.45 10.24 4.21
CA GLN A 105 -3.53 9.31 3.86
C GLN A 105 -3.00 8.11 3.06
N ALA A 106 -2.06 8.32 2.13
CA ALA A 106 -1.44 7.24 1.36
C ALA A 106 -0.61 6.31 2.25
N LEU A 107 0.15 6.86 3.21
CA LEU A 107 0.85 6.06 4.21
C LEU A 107 -0.11 5.24 5.08
N LYS A 108 -1.24 5.82 5.51
CA LYS A 108 -2.26 5.08 6.26
C LYS A 108 -2.88 3.96 5.43
N LEU A 109 -3.16 4.20 4.14
CA LEU A 109 -3.62 3.16 3.22
C LEU A 109 -2.60 2.04 3.07
N ARG A 110 -1.30 2.39 2.99
CA ARG A 110 -0.22 1.41 2.96
C ARG A 110 -0.27 0.48 4.18
N THR A 111 -0.46 1.03 5.39
CA THR A 111 -0.59 0.21 6.61
C THR A 111 -1.74 -0.79 6.51
N TYR A 112 -2.93 -0.38 6.04
CA TYR A 112 -4.03 -1.33 5.83
C TYR A 112 -3.67 -2.46 4.85
N ILE A 113 -2.92 -2.14 3.80
CA ILE A 113 -2.46 -3.14 2.82
C ILE A 113 -1.43 -4.09 3.44
N GLU A 114 -0.45 -3.55 4.17
CA GLU A 114 0.59 -4.33 4.85
C GLU A 114 -0.01 -5.26 5.92
N ASP A 115 -0.97 -4.77 6.71
CA ASP A 115 -1.69 -5.57 7.71
C ASP A 115 -2.49 -6.71 7.06
N ALA A 116 -3.12 -6.44 5.91
CA ALA A 116 -3.87 -7.47 5.19
C ALA A 116 -2.96 -8.54 4.56
N LEU A 117 -1.75 -8.16 4.16
CA LEU A 117 -0.75 -9.09 3.63
C LEU A 117 0.02 -9.84 4.71
N TYR A 118 0.10 -9.30 5.93
CA TYR A 118 0.92 -9.86 7.01
C TYR A 118 0.70 -11.36 7.25
N PRO A 119 -0.55 -11.89 7.26
CA PRO A 119 -0.75 -13.33 7.43
C PRO A 119 -0.07 -14.21 6.38
N TYR A 120 0.03 -13.72 5.13
CA TYR A 120 0.74 -14.41 4.06
C TYR A 120 2.25 -14.35 4.27
N ILE A 121 2.75 -13.21 4.74
CA ILE A 121 4.17 -13.05 5.07
C ILE A 121 4.57 -13.95 6.24
N ALA A 122 3.72 -14.07 7.26
CA ALA A 122 3.95 -14.90 8.45
C ALA A 122 4.03 -16.41 8.15
N LEU A 123 3.54 -16.88 6.99
CA LEU A 123 3.75 -18.26 6.55
C LEU A 123 5.23 -18.62 6.36
N GLN A 124 6.08 -17.60 6.18
CA GLN A 124 7.53 -17.74 6.05
C GLN A 124 8.28 -17.57 7.37
N ASP A 125 7.56 -17.53 8.49
CA ASP A 125 8.16 -17.66 9.82
C ASP A 125 8.71 -19.09 9.98
N CYS A 126 9.97 -19.19 10.37
CA CYS A 126 10.67 -20.45 10.58
C CYS A 126 11.58 -20.41 11.80
N LEU A 127 11.95 -21.58 12.28
CA LEU A 127 13.01 -21.73 13.27
C LEU A 127 14.33 -21.95 12.54
N VAL A 128 15.35 -21.19 12.93
CA VAL A 128 16.72 -21.34 12.47
C VAL A 128 17.49 -22.09 13.54
N VAL A 129 17.97 -23.28 13.20
CA VAL A 129 18.75 -24.15 14.08
C VAL A 129 20.18 -24.22 13.57
N ASP A 130 21.13 -23.93 14.46
CA ASP A 130 22.53 -24.17 14.20
C ASP A 130 22.86 -25.63 14.52
N MET A 131 23.18 -26.42 13.50
CA MET A 131 23.44 -27.86 13.66
C MET A 131 24.74 -28.13 14.43
N GLU A 132 25.69 -27.19 14.43
CA GLU A 132 26.91 -27.29 15.24
C GLU A 132 26.66 -26.93 16.71
N ARG A 133 25.57 -26.21 16.99
CA ARG A 133 25.17 -25.73 18.32
C ARG A 133 23.72 -26.09 18.63
N ILE A 134 23.36 -27.35 18.44
CA ILE A 134 21.97 -27.83 18.53
C ILE A 134 21.30 -27.64 19.91
N GLU A 135 22.10 -27.44 20.97
CA GLU A 135 21.61 -27.15 22.33
C GLU A 135 21.13 -25.71 22.49
N ASP A 136 21.52 -24.80 21.60
CA ASP A 136 21.09 -23.40 21.64
C ASP A 136 19.58 -23.29 21.32
N THR A 137 18.93 -22.29 21.92
CA THR A 137 17.53 -22.01 21.61
C THR A 137 17.40 -21.57 20.14
N PRO A 138 16.54 -22.23 19.33
CA PRO A 138 16.34 -21.84 17.94
C PRO A 138 15.85 -20.40 17.80
N ILE A 139 16.33 -19.72 16.76
CA ILE A 139 15.94 -18.34 16.46
C ILE A 139 14.67 -18.36 15.62
N ILE A 140 13.68 -17.54 15.97
CA ILE A 140 12.51 -17.31 15.11
C ILE A 140 12.88 -16.26 14.06
N TYR A 141 12.73 -16.60 12.79
CA TYR A 141 13.13 -15.78 11.66
C TYR A 141 12.06 -15.80 10.57
N ASN A 142 11.86 -14.68 9.88
CA ASN A 142 10.99 -14.63 8.71
C ASN A 142 11.84 -14.39 7.46
N THR A 143 11.80 -15.33 6.51
CA THR A 143 12.68 -15.30 5.33
C THR A 143 12.33 -14.20 4.33
N ILE A 144 11.09 -13.72 4.31
CA ILE A 144 10.68 -12.60 3.44
C ILE A 144 11.18 -11.28 4.02
N THR A 145 10.83 -11.00 5.27
CA THR A 145 11.16 -9.71 5.92
C THR A 145 12.62 -9.62 6.34
N GLN A 146 13.31 -10.76 6.42
CA GLN A 146 14.68 -10.90 6.92
C GLN A 146 14.82 -10.34 8.34
N LYS A 147 13.85 -10.66 9.19
CA LYS A 147 13.80 -10.21 10.58
C LYS A 147 13.85 -11.40 11.52
N VAL A 148 14.49 -11.16 12.65
CA VAL A 148 14.53 -12.07 13.80
C VAL A 148 13.49 -11.59 14.82
N TYR A 149 12.77 -12.53 15.42
CA TYR A 149 11.85 -12.26 16.52
C TYR A 149 12.48 -12.57 17.87
N GLU A 150 12.71 -11.52 18.66
CA GLU A 150 13.32 -11.60 19.99
C GLU A 150 12.61 -10.63 20.93
N ASN A 151 12.42 -11.04 22.20
CA ASN A 151 11.82 -10.20 23.25
C ASN A 151 10.47 -9.56 22.86
N GLY A 152 9.66 -10.27 22.08
CA GLY A 152 8.35 -9.80 21.64
C GLY A 152 8.37 -8.89 20.41
N GLN A 153 9.52 -8.69 19.76
CA GLN A 153 9.66 -7.75 18.64
C GLN A 153 10.43 -8.34 17.45
N TRP A 154 9.99 -7.97 16.24
CA TRP A 154 10.70 -8.25 15.00
C TRP A 154 11.75 -7.18 14.71
N SER A 155 13.01 -7.57 14.59
CA SER A 155 14.12 -6.66 14.28
C SER A 155 14.93 -7.18 13.10
N LYS A 156 15.45 -6.28 12.26
CA LYS A 156 16.35 -6.69 11.17
C LYS A 156 17.71 -7.00 11.77
N GLN A 157 18.19 -8.22 11.55
CA GLN A 157 19.50 -8.68 11.99
C GLN A 157 20.21 -9.34 10.81
N ASP A 158 21.53 -9.18 10.74
CA ASP A 158 22.34 -9.88 9.74
C ASP A 158 22.60 -11.30 10.24
N LEU A 159 21.74 -12.23 9.79
CA LEU A 159 21.79 -13.62 10.18
C LEU A 159 22.36 -14.44 9.02
N ASP A 160 23.57 -14.99 9.22
CA ASP A 160 24.13 -15.95 8.26
C ASP A 160 23.34 -17.26 8.33
N LEU A 161 22.75 -17.66 7.21
CA LEU A 161 21.96 -18.89 7.10
C LEU A 161 22.81 -20.07 6.60
N HIS A 162 24.08 -19.86 6.25
CA HIS A 162 24.93 -20.92 5.73
C HIS A 162 25.10 -22.05 6.76
N GLY A 163 24.81 -23.28 6.34
CA GLY A 163 24.89 -24.46 7.22
C GLY A 163 23.80 -24.58 8.28
N LYS A 164 22.84 -23.64 8.34
CA LYS A 164 21.73 -23.67 9.30
C LYS A 164 20.52 -24.44 8.74
N LEU A 165 19.82 -25.14 9.63
CA LEU A 165 18.58 -25.84 9.32
C LEU A 165 17.39 -24.89 9.53
N LEU A 166 16.54 -24.76 8.50
CA LEU A 166 15.30 -23.99 8.58
C LEU A 166 14.09 -24.92 8.76
N ILE A 167 13.33 -24.73 9.83
CA ILE A 167 12.15 -25.52 10.14
C ILE A 167 10.91 -24.65 10.03
N TYR A 168 10.08 -24.94 9.03
CA TYR A 168 8.81 -24.26 8.82
C TYR A 168 7.68 -25.03 9.49
N VAL A 169 6.88 -24.33 10.32
CA VAL A 169 5.68 -24.91 10.89
C VAL A 169 4.56 -24.77 9.86
N LYS A 170 4.02 -25.90 9.40
CA LYS A 170 2.94 -25.91 8.41
C LYS A 170 1.74 -25.13 8.95
N SER A 171 1.47 -24.02 8.30
CA SER A 171 0.32 -23.14 8.55
C SER A 171 -0.44 -23.01 7.24
N SER A 172 -1.77 -23.10 7.27
CA SER A 172 -2.58 -22.80 6.09
C SER A 172 -2.67 -21.28 5.92
N PRO A 173 -2.63 -20.74 4.69
CA PRO A 173 -2.97 -19.34 4.46
C PRO A 173 -4.36 -19.05 5.03
N PRO A 174 -4.64 -17.84 5.56
CA PRO A 174 -6.00 -17.48 5.87
C PRO A 174 -6.83 -17.52 4.57
N MET A 175 -7.98 -18.20 4.62
CA MET A 175 -8.89 -18.21 3.48
C MET A 175 -9.33 -16.77 3.18
N PRO A 176 -9.29 -16.32 1.91
CA PRO A 176 -9.90 -15.05 1.56
C PRO A 176 -11.38 -15.11 1.93
N ALA A 177 -11.89 -14.06 2.59
CA ALA A 177 -13.30 -13.96 2.90
C ALA A 177 -14.09 -14.14 1.60
N ALA A 178 -14.99 -15.13 1.57
CA ALA A 178 -15.80 -15.40 0.40
C ALA A 178 -16.50 -14.10 -0.02
N THR A 179 -16.20 -13.61 -1.22
CA THR A 179 -16.99 -12.57 -1.84
C THR A 179 -18.35 -13.16 -2.11
N GLU A 180 -19.30 -12.92 -1.20
CA GLU A 180 -20.71 -13.09 -1.50
C GLU A 180 -21.00 -12.24 -2.73
N GLN A 181 -21.16 -12.92 -3.87
CA GLN A 181 -21.77 -12.34 -5.04
C GLN A 181 -23.20 -12.00 -4.65
N ILE A 182 -23.41 -10.77 -4.20
CA ILE A 182 -24.75 -10.20 -4.12
C ILE A 182 -25.22 -10.02 -5.56
N ASN A 183 -25.86 -11.07 -6.09
CA ASN A 183 -26.72 -10.99 -7.26
C ASN A 183 -27.89 -10.06 -6.92
N ASN A 184 -27.67 -8.75 -7.06
CA ASN A 184 -28.76 -7.80 -7.15
C ASN A 184 -29.25 -7.80 -8.60
N GLY A 185 -30.19 -8.70 -8.88
CA GLY A 185 -31.18 -8.42 -9.91
C GLY A 185 -32.03 -7.24 -9.42
N PHE A 186 -31.94 -6.12 -10.13
CA PHE A 186 -33.01 -5.20 -10.54
C PHE A 186 -32.39 -4.10 -11.43
#